data_AF-A0A1V4JJX9-F1
#
_entry.id   AF-A0A1V4JJX9-F1
#
_cell.length_a   1.000
_cell.length_b   1.000
_cell.length_c   1.000
_cell.angle_alpha   90.00
_cell.angle_beta   90.00
_cell.angle_gamma   90.00
#
_symmetry.space_group_name_H-M   'P 1'
#
loop_
_entity.id
_entity.type
_entity.pdbx_description
1 polymer ?
#
loop_
_entity_poly.entity_id
_entity_poly.type
_entity_poly.pdbx_seq_one_letter_code
_entity_poly.pdbx_strand_id
1 'polypeptide(L)'
;MIFEKNYPDILDIQSELQHLPEAAKVNLVELEKEVNNIKTGLKAVEAELDYQKRRVRESGDRFVPVMSDFITVASFSFSELEDLLNEARDKYAKALKHFGESEGKMQPDEFFGIFDTFLQSFAEAKQDLENMRKKKEEEERRARMEAMLKEQREKERRQKKAKAGSISEEGGEFDDLVSALRSGEVFDKDLSKLKRNRKRSGNQGLETSRERVVTKLNY
;
A
#
# COMPACT_ATOMS: atom_id res chain seq x y z
N MET A 1 15.07 15.22 6.59
CA MET A 1 15.93 14.15 7.15
C MET A 1 17.28 14.15 6.43
N ILE A 2 18.23 13.26 6.77
CA ILE A 2 19.58 13.27 6.16
C ILE A 2 19.49 13.04 4.64
N PHE A 3 18.75 12.04 4.17
CA PHE A 3 18.63 11.75 2.73
C PHE A 3 17.96 12.87 1.96
N GLU A 4 16.80 13.35 2.38
CA GLU A 4 16.11 14.47 1.71
C GLU A 4 16.95 15.76 1.58
N LYS A 5 17.89 15.98 2.51
CA LYS A 5 18.71 17.20 2.53
C LYS A 5 20.05 17.03 1.82
N ASN A 6 20.66 15.85 1.94
CA ASN A 6 22.05 15.64 1.55
C ASN A 6 22.21 14.62 0.41
N TYR A 7 21.25 13.72 0.23
CA TYR A 7 21.30 12.61 -0.75
C TYR A 7 19.91 12.32 -1.35
N PRO A 8 19.30 13.29 -2.06
CA PRO A 8 17.94 13.14 -2.57
C PRO A 8 17.80 12.00 -3.59
N ASP A 9 18.86 11.72 -4.35
CA ASP A 9 18.87 10.68 -5.40
C ASP A 9 18.59 9.29 -4.82
N ILE A 10 19.05 9.01 -3.59
CA ILE A 10 18.82 7.73 -2.90
C ILE A 10 17.32 7.48 -2.64
N LEU A 11 16.49 8.54 -2.63
CA LEU A 11 15.05 8.39 -2.38
C LEU A 11 14.31 7.68 -3.52
N ASP A 12 14.93 7.55 -4.70
CA ASP A 12 14.39 6.85 -5.88
C ASP A 12 14.87 5.39 -6.01
N ILE A 13 15.60 4.88 -5.03
CA ILE A 13 16.17 3.52 -5.06
C ILE A 13 15.14 2.41 -5.34
N GLN A 14 13.88 2.62 -4.97
CA GLN A 14 12.79 1.67 -5.27
C GLN A 14 12.45 1.61 -6.77
N SER A 15 12.53 2.72 -7.49
CA SER A 15 12.30 2.77 -8.93
C SER A 15 13.48 2.16 -9.70
N GLU A 16 14.70 2.47 -9.25
CA GLU A 16 15.93 1.93 -9.85
C GLU A 16 16.02 0.40 -9.70
N LEU A 17 15.48 -0.14 -8.61
CA LEU A 17 15.50 -1.58 -8.28
C LEU A 17 14.11 -2.23 -8.37
N GLN A 18 13.22 -1.72 -9.23
CA GLN A 18 11.82 -2.15 -9.28
C GLN A 18 11.59 -3.65 -9.61
N HIS A 19 12.52 -4.31 -10.31
CA HIS A 19 12.42 -5.72 -10.71
C HIS A 19 13.03 -6.69 -9.68
N LEU A 20 13.60 -6.14 -8.62
CA LEU A 20 14.30 -6.90 -7.61
C LEU A 20 13.38 -7.87 -6.84
N PRO A 21 12.13 -7.49 -6.45
CA PRO A 21 11.21 -8.41 -5.79
C PRO A 21 10.83 -9.62 -6.65
N GLU A 22 10.76 -9.47 -7.98
CA GLU A 22 10.54 -10.58 -8.91
C GLU A 22 11.79 -11.44 -9.04
N ALA A 23 12.97 -10.83 -9.15
CA ALA A 23 14.24 -11.55 -9.23
C ALA A 23 14.50 -12.40 -7.97
N ALA A 24 14.09 -11.92 -6.79
CA ALA A 24 14.16 -12.64 -5.52
C ALA A 24 13.27 -13.90 -5.44
N LYS A 25 12.37 -14.12 -6.41
CA LYS A 25 11.50 -15.31 -6.48
C LYS A 25 12.00 -16.33 -7.49
N VAL A 26 13.06 -16.02 -8.25
CA VAL A 26 13.55 -16.88 -9.32
C VAL A 26 14.43 -17.98 -8.75
N ASN A 27 14.03 -19.23 -8.98
CA ASN A 27 14.88 -20.39 -8.76
C ASN A 27 15.68 -20.69 -10.04
N LEU A 28 16.96 -20.29 -10.05
CA LEU A 28 17.81 -20.45 -11.22
C LEU A 28 18.10 -21.91 -11.56
N VAL A 29 18.22 -22.79 -10.56
CA VAL A 29 18.45 -24.22 -10.78
C VAL A 29 17.27 -24.86 -11.50
N GLU A 30 16.05 -24.51 -11.08
CA GLU A 30 14.82 -25.00 -11.72
C GLU A 30 14.68 -24.45 -13.13
N LEU A 31 14.91 -23.14 -13.32
CA LEU A 31 14.90 -22.50 -14.63
C LEU A 31 15.89 -23.17 -15.61
N GLU A 32 17.12 -23.42 -15.17
CA GLU A 32 18.14 -24.11 -15.98
C GLU A 32 17.72 -25.53 -16.35
N LYS A 33 17.07 -26.24 -15.42
CA LYS A 33 16.54 -27.58 -15.67
C LYS A 33 15.43 -27.53 -16.72
N GLU A 34 14.52 -26.57 -16.64
CA GLU A 34 13.43 -26.40 -17.61
C GLU A 34 13.95 -26.08 -19.01
N VAL A 35 14.92 -25.15 -19.13
CA VAL A 35 15.55 -24.81 -20.41
C VAL A 35 16.27 -26.04 -21.00
N ASN A 36 16.95 -26.82 -20.18
CA ASN A 36 17.58 -28.07 -20.63
C ASN A 36 16.55 -29.13 -21.08
N ASN A 37 15.39 -29.21 -20.42
CA ASN A 37 14.31 -30.11 -20.85
C ASN A 37 13.78 -29.71 -22.24
N ILE A 38 13.62 -28.41 -22.50
CA ILE A 38 13.22 -27.92 -23.83
C ILE A 38 14.30 -28.27 -24.86
N LYS A 39 15.59 -28.05 -24.54
CA LYS A 39 16.72 -28.39 -25.41
C LYS A 39 16.72 -29.86 -25.84
N THR A 40 16.56 -30.74 -24.86
CA THR A 40 16.55 -32.20 -25.08
C THR A 40 15.30 -32.64 -25.86
N GLY A 41 14.14 -32.05 -25.56
CA GLY A 41 12.90 -32.26 -26.31
C GLY A 41 13.02 -31.86 -27.78
N LEU A 42 13.59 -30.69 -28.07
CA LEU A 42 13.82 -30.23 -29.45
C LEU A 42 14.74 -31.17 -30.23
N LYS A 43 15.84 -31.62 -29.61
CA LYS A 43 16.73 -32.63 -30.22
C LYS A 43 16.02 -33.95 -30.52
N ALA A 44 15.13 -34.39 -29.64
CA ALA A 44 14.34 -35.60 -29.87
C ALA A 44 13.39 -35.42 -31.07
N VAL A 45 12.76 -34.24 -31.18
CA VAL A 45 11.91 -33.89 -32.33
C VAL A 45 12.73 -33.82 -33.63
N GLU A 46 13.92 -33.22 -33.62
CA GLU A 46 14.83 -33.20 -34.78
C GLU A 46 15.20 -34.61 -35.24
N ALA A 47 15.58 -35.48 -34.29
CA ALA A 47 15.93 -36.86 -34.59
C ALA A 47 14.75 -37.64 -35.20
N GLU A 48 13.55 -37.48 -34.62
CA GLU A 48 12.33 -38.12 -35.14
C GLU A 48 11.96 -37.57 -36.52
N LEU A 49 12.06 -36.25 -36.73
CA LEU A 49 11.81 -35.63 -38.03
C LEU A 49 12.76 -36.17 -39.10
N ASP A 50 14.05 -36.30 -38.78
CA ASP A 50 15.04 -36.85 -39.70
C ASP A 50 14.83 -38.34 -40.00
N TYR A 51 14.34 -39.10 -39.02
CA TYR A 51 13.91 -40.48 -39.23
C TYR A 51 12.72 -40.55 -40.19
N GLN A 52 11.66 -39.75 -39.95
CA GLN A 52 10.45 -39.73 -40.76
C GLN A 52 10.68 -39.21 -42.20
N LYS A 53 11.61 -38.26 -42.38
CA LYS A 53 12.03 -37.78 -43.72
C LYS A 53 12.58 -38.91 -44.62
N ARG A 54 13.13 -39.97 -44.03
CA ARG A 54 13.75 -41.11 -44.75
C ARG A 54 12.77 -42.26 -45.02
N ARG A 55 11.53 -42.18 -44.51
CA ARG A 55 10.50 -43.21 -44.67
C ARG A 55 9.62 -42.90 -45.87
N VAL A 56 8.97 -43.94 -46.41
CA VAL A 56 7.91 -43.77 -47.41
C VAL A 56 6.70 -43.15 -46.70
N ARG A 57 6.21 -42.02 -47.21
CA ARG A 57 5.07 -41.32 -46.62
C ARG A 57 3.78 -42.06 -46.91
N GLU A 58 2.97 -42.26 -45.88
CA GLU A 58 1.60 -42.75 -46.04
C GLU A 58 0.72 -41.64 -46.67
N SER A 59 -0.31 -42.05 -47.41
CA SER A 59 -1.22 -41.09 -48.04
C SER A 59 -1.99 -40.32 -46.96
N GLY A 60 -1.83 -39.00 -46.95
CA GLY A 60 -2.47 -38.11 -45.96
C GLY A 60 -1.59 -37.77 -44.75
N ASP A 61 -0.41 -38.38 -44.62
CA ASP A 61 0.54 -38.02 -43.55
C ASP A 61 1.13 -36.62 -43.79
N ARG A 62 1.01 -35.77 -42.75
CA ARG A 62 1.52 -34.38 -42.73
C ARG A 62 2.56 -34.15 -41.64
N PHE A 63 3.10 -35.20 -41.02
CA PHE A 63 4.09 -35.06 -39.96
C PHE A 63 5.31 -34.26 -40.42
N VAL A 64 5.98 -34.69 -41.51
CA VAL A 64 7.19 -34.02 -42.00
C VAL A 64 6.98 -32.53 -42.33
N PRO A 65 5.98 -32.10 -43.12
CA PRO A 65 5.79 -30.68 -43.41
C PRO A 65 5.49 -29.87 -42.13
N VAL A 66 4.58 -30.34 -41.27
CA VAL A 66 4.21 -29.61 -40.04
C VAL A 66 5.39 -29.51 -39.07
N MET A 67 6.11 -30.61 -38.86
CA MET A 67 7.23 -30.63 -37.91
C MET A 67 8.47 -29.92 -38.44
N SER A 68 8.64 -29.81 -39.76
CA SER A 68 9.72 -29.01 -40.36
C SER A 68 9.50 -27.51 -40.12
N ASP A 69 8.25 -27.04 -40.26
CA ASP A 69 7.91 -25.65 -39.96
C ASP A 69 8.06 -25.37 -38.46
N PHE A 70 7.55 -26.28 -37.62
CA PHE A 70 7.66 -26.18 -36.17
C PHE A 70 9.11 -26.07 -35.71
N ILE A 71 9.99 -26.99 -36.15
CA ILE A 71 11.37 -27.02 -35.65
C ILE A 71 12.15 -25.78 -36.08
N THR A 72 11.86 -25.23 -37.26
CA THR A 72 12.51 -24.00 -37.73
C THR A 72 12.22 -22.83 -36.80
N VAL A 73 10.95 -22.64 -36.42
CA VAL A 73 10.55 -21.56 -35.51
C VAL A 73 11.04 -21.84 -34.09
N ALA A 74 10.82 -23.06 -33.61
CA ALA A 74 11.13 -23.43 -32.24
C ALA A 74 12.63 -23.38 -31.94
N SER A 75 13.48 -23.84 -32.87
CA SER A 75 14.95 -23.77 -32.69
C SER A 75 15.47 -22.33 -32.71
N PHE A 76 14.87 -21.43 -33.50
CA PHE A 76 15.23 -20.01 -33.47
C PHE A 76 14.85 -19.36 -32.13
N SER A 77 13.59 -19.51 -31.70
CA SER A 77 13.13 -18.98 -30.41
C SER A 77 13.90 -19.58 -29.22
N PHE A 78 14.27 -20.86 -29.30
CA PHE A 78 15.06 -21.50 -28.25
C PHE A 78 16.50 -20.97 -28.20
N SER A 79 17.12 -20.68 -29.35
CA SER A 79 18.45 -20.04 -29.38
C SER A 79 18.44 -18.68 -28.67
N GLU A 80 17.42 -17.86 -28.91
CA GLU A 80 17.25 -16.57 -28.22
C GLU A 80 17.09 -16.77 -26.70
N LEU A 81 16.32 -17.77 -26.28
CA LEU A 81 16.17 -18.11 -24.86
C LEU A 81 17.49 -18.56 -24.23
N GLU A 82 18.31 -19.37 -24.91
CA GLU A 82 19.63 -19.76 -24.43
C GLU A 82 20.57 -18.56 -24.27
N ASP A 83 20.56 -17.65 -25.23
CA ASP A 83 21.38 -16.43 -25.17
C ASP A 83 20.98 -15.54 -24.00
N LEU A 84 19.67 -15.33 -23.78
CA LEU A 84 19.14 -14.57 -22.65
C LEU A 84 19.49 -15.21 -21.30
N LEU A 85 19.39 -16.54 -21.19
CA LEU A 85 19.76 -17.24 -19.96
C LEU A 85 21.27 -17.09 -19.68
N ASN A 86 22.12 -17.21 -20.70
CA ASN A 86 23.56 -17.02 -20.54
C ASN A 86 23.90 -15.59 -20.13
N GLU A 87 23.28 -14.58 -20.76
CA GLU A 87 23.45 -13.18 -20.39
C GLU A 87 23.00 -12.92 -18.93
N ALA A 88 21.87 -13.50 -18.51
CA ALA A 88 21.38 -13.39 -17.15
C ALA A 88 22.36 -14.00 -16.14
N ARG A 89 22.93 -15.18 -16.44
CA ARG A 89 23.96 -15.83 -15.61
C ARG A 89 25.20 -14.97 -15.48
N ASP A 90 25.69 -14.41 -16.57
CA ASP A 90 26.87 -13.54 -16.59
C ASP A 90 26.65 -12.26 -15.78
N LYS A 91 25.47 -11.64 -15.91
CA LYS A 91 25.11 -10.45 -15.13
C LYS A 91 24.99 -10.78 -13.64
N TYR A 92 24.39 -11.91 -13.30
CA TYR A 92 24.26 -12.37 -11.92
C TYR A 92 25.64 -12.63 -11.29
N ALA A 93 26.53 -13.34 -11.99
CA ALA A 93 27.90 -13.57 -11.57
C ALA A 93 28.66 -12.26 -11.30
N LYS A 94 28.55 -11.28 -12.21
CA LYS A 94 29.11 -9.94 -12.03
C LYS A 94 28.52 -9.22 -10.81
N ALA A 95 27.22 -9.33 -10.58
CA ALA A 95 26.57 -8.74 -9.42
C ALA A 95 27.07 -9.35 -8.11
N LEU A 96 27.13 -10.68 -7.99
CA LEU A 96 27.71 -11.36 -6.83
C LEU A 96 29.12 -10.85 -6.53
N LYS A 97 29.98 -10.86 -7.55
CA LYS A 97 31.36 -10.38 -7.42
C LYS A 97 31.44 -8.90 -7.01
N HIS A 98 30.54 -8.06 -7.53
CA HIS A 98 30.49 -6.64 -7.18
C HIS A 98 30.20 -6.42 -5.69
N PHE A 99 29.34 -7.25 -5.10
CA PHE A 99 28.99 -7.20 -3.69
C PHE A 99 29.88 -8.08 -2.80
N GLY A 100 30.94 -8.68 -3.35
CA GLY A 100 31.91 -9.50 -2.60
C GLY A 100 31.46 -10.93 -2.33
N GLU A 101 30.39 -11.39 -2.97
CA GLU A 101 29.88 -12.75 -2.84
C GLU A 101 30.56 -13.72 -3.81
N SER A 102 30.56 -15.01 -3.46
CA SER A 102 31.16 -16.07 -4.29
C SER A 102 30.14 -16.72 -5.21
N GLU A 103 30.49 -16.83 -6.49
CA GLU A 103 29.69 -17.59 -7.47
C GLU A 103 29.47 -19.04 -7.03
N GLY A 104 28.25 -19.53 -7.24
CA GLY A 104 27.85 -20.91 -6.93
C GLY A 104 27.57 -21.20 -5.46
N LYS A 105 27.82 -20.25 -4.54
CA LYS A 105 27.49 -20.41 -3.11
C LYS A 105 26.16 -19.78 -2.72
N MET A 106 25.65 -18.86 -3.52
CA MET A 106 24.42 -18.12 -3.28
C MET A 106 23.54 -18.23 -4.52
N GLN A 107 22.24 -18.44 -4.31
CA GLN A 107 21.25 -18.47 -5.38
C GLN A 107 20.59 -17.08 -5.55
N PRO A 108 19.99 -16.78 -6.72
CA PRO A 108 19.37 -15.48 -6.95
C PRO A 108 18.27 -15.12 -5.95
N ASP A 109 17.46 -16.08 -5.52
CA ASP A 109 16.41 -15.88 -4.51
C ASP A 109 16.99 -15.42 -3.17
N GLU A 110 18.10 -16.02 -2.75
CA GLU A 110 18.82 -15.60 -1.54
C GLU A 110 19.48 -14.23 -1.73
N PHE A 111 20.24 -14.04 -2.80
CA PHE A 111 20.99 -12.80 -3.05
C PHE A 111 20.05 -11.60 -3.19
N PHE A 112 19.08 -11.66 -4.10
CA PHE A 112 18.12 -10.58 -4.30
C PHE A 112 17.14 -10.47 -3.13
N GLY A 113 16.85 -11.56 -2.41
CA GLY A 113 16.02 -11.51 -1.20
C GLY A 113 16.57 -10.58 -0.10
N ILE A 114 17.90 -10.46 0.01
CA ILE A 114 18.54 -9.51 0.93
C ILE A 114 18.15 -8.07 0.58
N PHE A 115 18.27 -7.70 -0.69
CA PHE A 115 17.96 -6.35 -1.15
C PHE A 115 16.45 -6.08 -1.16
N ASP A 116 15.60 -7.07 -1.44
CA ASP A 116 14.14 -6.92 -1.39
C ASP A 116 13.70 -6.60 0.04
N THR A 117 14.21 -7.37 1.01
CA THR A 117 13.98 -7.12 2.45
C THR A 117 14.45 -5.73 2.86
N PHE A 118 15.61 -5.29 2.36
CA PHE A 118 16.13 -3.95 2.59
C PHE A 118 15.21 -2.87 2.01
N LEU A 119 14.75 -3.02 0.76
CA LEU A 119 13.87 -2.05 0.10
C LEU A 119 12.53 -1.91 0.82
N GLN A 120 11.97 -3.02 1.30
CA GLN A 120 10.76 -3.02 2.12
C GLN A 120 11.00 -2.26 3.43
N SER A 121 12.07 -2.59 4.16
CA SER A 121 12.45 -1.92 5.40
C SER A 121 12.70 -0.42 5.20
N PHE A 122 13.32 -0.05 4.08
CA PHE A 122 13.55 1.34 3.70
C PHE A 122 12.23 2.08 3.42
N ALA A 123 11.29 1.43 2.74
CA ALA A 123 9.94 1.97 2.47
C ALA A 123 9.20 2.27 3.78
N GLU A 124 9.20 1.29 4.69
CA GLU A 124 8.55 1.39 5.99
C GLU A 124 9.17 2.51 6.82
N ALA A 125 10.50 2.57 6.93
CA ALA A 125 11.19 3.62 7.66
C ALA A 125 10.89 5.03 7.10
N LYS A 126 10.82 5.17 5.76
CA LYS A 126 10.45 6.44 5.10
C LYS A 126 9.01 6.83 5.46
N GLN A 127 8.09 5.88 5.43
CA GLN A 127 6.68 6.12 5.78
C GLN A 127 6.52 6.50 7.26
N ASP A 128 7.24 5.83 8.16
CA ASP A 128 7.24 6.12 9.60
C ASP A 128 7.77 7.51 9.90
N LEU A 129 8.83 7.93 9.22
CA LEU A 129 9.38 9.28 9.36
C LEU A 129 8.39 10.35 8.89
N GLU A 130 7.68 10.11 7.79
CA GLU A 130 6.62 11.01 7.32
C GLU A 130 5.44 11.06 8.29
N ASN A 131 5.04 9.93 8.87
CA ASN A 131 3.98 9.88 9.89
C ASN A 131 4.38 10.65 11.15
N MET A 132 5.63 10.49 11.61
CA MET A 132 6.19 11.22 12.74
C MET A 132 6.24 12.72 12.47
N ARG A 133 6.60 13.14 11.25
CA ARG A 133 6.59 14.55 10.84
C ARG A 133 5.18 15.14 10.90
N LYS A 134 4.20 14.46 10.30
CA LYS A 134 2.79 14.89 10.34
C LYS A 134 2.25 15.02 11.76
N LYS A 135 2.55 14.03 12.62
CA LYS A 135 2.14 14.04 14.02
C LYS A 135 2.73 15.24 14.78
N LYS A 136 4.04 15.51 14.58
CA LYS A 136 4.71 16.65 15.19
C LYS A 136 4.13 17.99 14.72
N GLU A 137 3.84 18.12 13.43
CA GLU A 137 3.21 19.33 12.87
C GLU A 137 1.80 19.55 13.44
N GLU A 138 1.02 18.48 13.62
CA GLU A 138 -0.31 18.56 14.24
C GLU A 138 -0.23 18.96 15.72
N GLU A 139 0.70 18.37 16.48
CA GLU A 139 0.94 18.71 17.89
C GLU A 139 1.38 20.17 18.05
N GLU A 140 2.30 20.66 17.21
CA GLU A 140 2.70 22.07 17.20
C GLU A 140 1.53 22.99 16.86
N ARG A 141 0.70 22.63 15.86
CA ARG A 141 -0.49 23.42 15.51
C ARG A 141 -1.49 23.48 16.66
N ARG A 142 -1.71 22.35 17.35
CA ARG A 142 -2.59 22.26 18.51
C ARG A 142 -2.08 23.09 19.67
N ALA A 143 -0.78 23.01 19.97
CA ALA A 143 -0.15 23.82 21.01
C ALA A 143 -0.23 25.32 20.72
N ARG A 144 -0.06 25.74 19.45
CA ARG A 144 -0.24 27.14 19.03
C ARG A 144 -1.68 27.63 19.21
N MET A 145 -2.67 26.81 18.85
CA MET A 145 -4.08 27.17 19.06
C MET A 145 -4.44 27.25 20.54
N GLU A 146 -3.95 26.33 21.36
CA GLU A 146 -4.17 26.35 22.82
C GLU A 146 -3.52 27.58 23.47
N ALA A 147 -2.30 27.94 23.06
CA ALA A 147 -1.62 29.14 23.53
C ALA A 147 -2.40 30.42 23.19
N MET A 148 -2.88 30.55 21.95
CA MET A 148 -3.71 31.70 21.54
C MET A 148 -5.00 31.79 22.36
N LEU A 149 -5.70 30.67 22.58
CA LEU A 149 -6.94 30.65 23.35
C LEU A 149 -6.69 31.01 24.83
N LYS A 150 -5.57 30.57 25.40
CA LYS A 150 -5.16 30.90 26.77
C LYS A 150 -4.84 32.39 26.90
N GLU A 151 -4.12 32.96 25.93
CA GLU A 151 -3.81 34.40 25.90
C GLU A 151 -5.09 35.24 25.78
N GLN A 152 -6.04 34.82 24.93
CA GLN A 152 -7.33 35.51 24.79
C GLN A 152 -8.13 35.50 26.10
N ARG A 153 -8.22 34.35 26.78
CA ARG A 153 -8.87 34.23 28.10
C ARG A 153 -8.19 35.09 29.16
N GLU A 154 -6.87 35.22 29.12
CA GLU A 154 -6.16 36.08 30.06
C GLU A 154 -6.42 37.57 29.79
N LYS A 155 -6.41 38.00 28.52
CA LYS A 155 -6.79 39.37 28.11
C LYS A 155 -8.21 39.71 28.55
N GLU A 156 -9.17 38.80 28.33
CA GLU A 156 -10.55 38.98 28.81
C GLU A 156 -10.64 39.11 30.33
N ARG A 157 -9.90 38.27 31.10
CA ARG A 157 -9.86 38.40 32.57
C ARG A 157 -9.23 39.71 33.03
N ARG A 158 -8.17 40.19 32.36
CA ARG A 158 -7.55 41.49 32.66
C ARG A 158 -8.49 42.65 32.35
N GLN A 159 -9.19 42.62 31.21
CA GLN A 159 -10.18 43.64 30.85
C GLN A 159 -11.37 43.66 31.82
N LYS A 160 -11.89 42.49 32.24
CA LYS A 160 -12.96 42.41 33.25
C LYS A 160 -12.51 42.96 34.61
N LYS A 161 -11.28 42.66 35.06
CA LYS A 161 -10.72 43.24 36.30
C LYS A 161 -10.51 44.75 36.20
N ALA A 162 -10.04 45.25 35.05
CA ALA A 162 -9.86 46.69 34.82
C ALA A 162 -11.21 47.43 34.80
N LYS A 163 -12.25 46.84 34.18
CA LYS A 163 -13.63 47.37 34.25
C LYS A 163 -14.19 47.32 35.67
N ALA A 164 -14.02 46.21 36.40
CA ALA A 164 -14.48 46.09 37.78
C ALA A 164 -13.78 47.07 38.74
N GLY A 165 -12.50 47.39 38.49
CA GLY A 165 -11.76 48.42 39.24
C GLY A 165 -12.12 49.86 38.90
N SER A 166 -12.90 50.08 37.83
CA SER A 166 -13.41 51.38 37.39
C SER A 166 -14.90 51.58 37.70
N ILE A 167 -15.57 50.59 38.29
CA ILE A 167 -16.97 50.70 38.75
C ILE A 167 -16.96 51.29 40.18
N SER A 168 -16.60 52.55 40.24
CA SER A 168 -17.22 53.49 41.16
C SER A 168 -18.14 54.34 40.29
N GLU A 169 -19.45 54.15 40.46
CA GLU A 169 -20.55 54.86 39.79
C GLU A 169 -20.88 54.42 38.34
N GLU A 170 -21.76 53.42 38.17
CA GLU A 170 -22.93 53.52 37.27
C GLU A 170 -23.77 52.23 37.32
N GLY A 171 -25.06 52.38 37.63
CA GLY A 171 -26.05 51.30 37.74
C GLY A 171 -26.52 50.76 36.38
N GLY A 172 -25.62 50.16 35.59
CA GLY A 172 -25.93 49.56 34.30
C GLY A 172 -25.96 48.03 34.27
N GLU A 173 -25.18 47.35 35.13
CA GLU A 173 -25.02 45.88 35.02
C GLU A 173 -26.29 45.11 35.43
N PHE A 174 -27.07 45.63 36.38
CA PHE A 174 -28.36 45.07 36.75
C PHE A 174 -29.42 45.35 35.66
N ASP A 175 -29.39 46.52 35.04
CA ASP A 175 -30.35 46.91 34.01
C ASP A 175 -30.10 46.14 32.70
N ASP A 176 -28.85 45.90 32.32
CA ASP A 176 -28.49 45.04 31.19
C ASP A 176 -28.95 43.58 31.42
N LEU A 177 -28.79 43.06 32.65
CA LEU A 177 -29.27 41.74 33.01
C LEU A 177 -30.81 41.65 32.99
N VAL A 178 -31.49 42.69 33.48
CA VAL A 178 -32.95 42.82 33.44
C VAL A 178 -33.46 43.00 32.00
N SER A 179 -32.75 43.75 31.17
CA SER A 179 -33.07 43.98 29.75
C SER A 179 -32.89 42.70 28.94
N ALA A 180 -31.84 41.91 29.18
CA ALA A 180 -31.64 40.59 28.57
C ALA A 180 -32.70 39.57 29.02
N LEU A 181 -33.15 39.63 30.27
CA LEU A 181 -34.24 38.80 30.80
C LEU A 181 -35.62 39.21 30.25
N ARG A 182 -35.89 40.52 30.10
CA ARG A 182 -37.14 41.05 29.52
C ARG A 182 -37.23 40.87 28.00
N SER A 183 -36.10 40.99 27.30
CA SER A 183 -36.02 40.80 25.84
C SER A 183 -36.04 39.32 25.43
N GLY A 184 -35.80 38.40 26.36
CA GLY A 184 -35.86 36.95 26.10
C GLY A 184 -34.62 36.35 25.45
N GLU A 185 -33.59 37.15 25.12
CA GLU A 185 -32.34 36.69 24.49
C GLU A 185 -31.60 35.61 25.31
N VAL A 186 -31.75 35.64 26.64
CA VAL A 186 -31.13 34.68 27.56
C VAL A 186 -31.67 33.25 27.36
N PHE A 187 -32.91 33.11 26.87
CA PHE A 187 -33.56 31.80 26.69
C PHE A 187 -33.43 31.25 25.27
N ASP A 188 -33.08 32.07 24.28
CA ASP A 188 -33.13 31.67 22.86
C ASP A 188 -31.88 30.95 22.36
N LYS A 189 -30.71 31.17 22.99
CA LYS A 189 -29.43 30.67 22.46
C LYS A 189 -29.13 29.19 22.70
N ASP A 190 -29.81 28.51 23.62
CA ASP A 190 -29.54 27.09 23.93
C ASP A 190 -30.74 26.12 23.82
N LEU A 191 -31.99 26.61 23.70
CA LEU A 191 -33.15 25.71 23.55
C LEU A 191 -33.29 25.12 22.14
N SER A 192 -32.73 25.78 21.11
CA SER A 192 -32.76 25.29 19.73
C SER A 192 -31.84 24.07 19.50
N LYS A 193 -30.81 23.88 20.34
CA LYS A 193 -29.88 22.75 20.25
C LYS A 193 -30.33 21.52 21.06
N LEU A 194 -31.10 21.72 22.14
CA LEU A 194 -31.61 20.59 22.94
C LEU A 194 -32.84 19.90 22.31
N LYS A 195 -33.60 20.61 21.44
CA LYS A 195 -34.83 20.07 20.82
C LYS A 195 -34.63 19.24 19.53
N ARG A 196 -33.40 19.06 19.03
CA ARG A 196 -33.15 18.20 17.85
C ARG A 196 -32.87 16.73 18.17
N ASN A 197 -32.83 16.32 19.45
CA ASN A 197 -32.49 14.94 19.82
C ASN A 197 -33.59 14.13 20.53
N ARG A 198 -34.85 14.56 20.49
CA ARG A 198 -35.95 13.75 21.03
C ARG A 198 -37.22 13.79 20.18
N LYS A 199 -37.21 13.05 19.07
CA LYS A 199 -38.42 12.40 18.50
C LYS A 199 -38.03 11.10 17.81
N ARG A 200 -38.09 10.00 18.57
CA ARG A 200 -38.55 8.72 18.05
C ARG A 200 -39.99 8.96 17.57
N SER A 201 -40.20 8.90 16.26
CA SER A 201 -41.51 8.73 15.66
C SER A 201 -41.67 7.24 15.37
N GLY A 202 -42.46 6.57 16.19
CA GLY A 202 -42.94 5.22 15.91
C GLY A 202 -44.23 5.26 15.10
N ASN A 203 -44.24 4.45 14.04
CA ASN A 203 -45.33 3.63 13.49
C ASN A 203 -46.58 4.24 12.82
N GLN A 204 -46.73 3.86 11.54
CA GLN A 204 -47.93 3.26 10.92
C GLN A 204 -47.38 2.10 10.06
N GLY A 205 -47.90 0.87 9.96
CA GLY A 205 -49.04 0.14 10.49
C GLY A 205 -49.19 -1.14 9.63
N LEU A 206 -49.78 -2.20 10.22
CA LEU A 206 -50.33 -3.42 9.56
C LEU A 206 -49.25 -4.44 9.06
N GLU A 207 -49.31 -5.75 9.29
CA GLU A 207 -50.44 -6.67 9.46
C GLU A 207 -50.14 -7.83 10.42
N THR A 208 -51.24 -8.52 10.74
CA THR A 208 -51.46 -9.63 11.66
C THR A 208 -50.81 -10.95 11.23
N SER A 209 -50.26 -11.71 12.18
CA SER A 209 -50.58 -13.13 12.35
C SER A 209 -50.07 -13.67 13.68
N ARG A 210 -50.98 -14.34 14.40
CA ARG A 210 -50.77 -15.02 15.68
C ARG A 210 -50.33 -16.46 15.38
N GLU A 211 -49.31 -16.99 16.05
CA GLU A 211 -49.44 -18.20 16.89
C GLU A 211 -48.18 -18.55 17.70
N ARG A 212 -48.38 -19.44 18.66
CA ARG A 212 -47.68 -19.54 19.96
C ARG A 212 -46.43 -20.44 19.97
N VAL A 213 -45.63 -20.14 20.99
CA VAL A 213 -44.50 -20.87 21.59
C VAL A 213 -44.78 -22.35 21.86
N VAL A 214 -43.80 -23.22 21.54
CA VAL A 214 -43.47 -24.37 22.41
C VAL A 214 -41.96 -24.62 22.42
N THR A 215 -41.42 -24.57 23.65
CA THR A 215 -40.12 -25.06 24.13
C THR A 215 -39.85 -26.52 23.74
N LYS A 216 -38.59 -26.89 23.47
CA LYS A 216 -37.92 -28.02 24.15
C LYS A 216 -36.43 -28.13 23.84
N LEU A 217 -35.72 -28.55 24.88
CA LEU A 217 -34.29 -28.84 24.98
C LEU A 217 -33.86 -30.08 24.18
N ASN A 218 -32.58 -30.03 23.78
CA ASN A 218 -31.51 -31.04 23.71
C ASN A 218 -31.75 -32.39 23.01
N TYR A 219 -30.85 -32.74 22.08
CA TYR A 219 -29.68 -33.59 22.35
C TYR A 219 -28.51 -33.19 21.43
#